data_AF-A0A820MK08-F1
#
_entry.id   AF-A0A820MK08-F1
#
_cell.length_a   1.000
_cell.length_b   1.000
_cell.length_c   1.000
_cell.angle_alpha   90.00
_cell.angle_beta   90.00
_cell.angle_gamma   90.00
#
_symmetry.space_group_name_H-M   'P 1'
#
loop_
_entity.id
_entity.type
_entity.pdbx_description
1 polymer ?
#
loop_
_entity_poly.entity_id
_entity_poly.type
_entity_poly.pdbx_seq_one_letter_code
_entity_poly.pdbx_strand_id
1 'polypeptide(L)'
;CEALKQASHQCEQNAISISFVASNKKLDQLDPSFMYTQILKEILLTIDFEDKHIKEFITYCREAFLENEYDLHNIDKLEGYYRNHTPIWWYTYQYFLYSMLNQALRIMDVDIIIRMGFFINDLHRDIQRVHSKQFDGEQSDKTFTVYRGQCLSKEDFIEMTKTKGGLLSFNNFLSTSINRDVSLCFTPQAATNPDQVGV
;
A
#
# COMPACT_ATOMS: atom_id res chain seq x y z
N CYS A 1 -2.86 -12.31 -20.34
CA CYS A 1 -3.98 -13.22 -19.96
C CYS A 1 -4.92 -12.49 -19.00
N GLU A 2 -6.20 -12.28 -19.34
CA GLU A 2 -7.20 -11.65 -18.46
C GLU A 2 -7.34 -12.36 -17.10
N ALA A 3 -7.10 -13.68 -17.08
CA ALA A 3 -7.06 -14.47 -15.85
C ALA A 3 -5.96 -14.03 -14.88
N LEU A 4 -4.81 -13.52 -15.36
CA LEU A 4 -3.76 -12.95 -14.51
C LEU A 4 -4.13 -11.56 -13.99
N LYS A 5 -4.90 -10.77 -14.75
CA LYS A 5 -5.35 -9.43 -14.34
C LYS A 5 -6.47 -9.49 -13.30
N GLN A 6 -7.43 -10.40 -13.47
CA GLN A 6 -8.48 -10.65 -12.48
C GLN A 6 -7.90 -11.34 -11.23
N ALA A 7 -6.94 -12.27 -11.40
CA ALA A 7 -6.21 -12.82 -10.27
C ALA A 7 -5.38 -11.75 -9.54
N SER A 8 -4.76 -10.78 -10.23
CA SER A 8 -4.02 -9.67 -9.58
C SER A 8 -4.96 -8.78 -8.77
N HIS A 9 -6.09 -8.35 -9.34
CA HIS A 9 -7.02 -7.48 -8.62
C HIS A 9 -7.75 -8.18 -7.45
N GLN A 10 -8.08 -9.48 -7.56
CA GLN A 10 -8.59 -10.26 -6.43
C GLN A 10 -7.49 -10.62 -5.41
N CYS A 11 -6.25 -10.82 -5.84
CA CYS A 11 -5.12 -11.16 -4.96
C CYS A 11 -4.54 -9.92 -4.25
N GLU A 12 -4.69 -8.72 -4.81
CA GLU A 12 -4.32 -7.43 -4.18
C GLU A 12 -5.13 -7.15 -2.91
N GLN A 13 -6.38 -7.61 -2.84
CA GLN A 13 -7.25 -7.47 -1.67
C GLN A 13 -6.97 -8.53 -0.58
N ASN A 14 -6.18 -9.55 -0.90
CA ASN A 14 -6.14 -10.81 -0.15
C ASN A 14 -4.91 -11.09 0.71
N ALA A 15 -3.94 -10.19 0.73
CA ALA A 15 -2.83 -10.28 1.66
C ALA A 15 -2.27 -8.88 1.84
N ILE A 16 -2.27 -8.35 3.05
CA ILE A 16 -1.36 -7.29 3.45
C ILE A 16 -0.29 -7.99 4.29
N SER A 17 0.97 -7.60 4.15
CA SER A 17 1.99 -8.05 5.09
C SER A 17 1.69 -7.40 6.45
N ILE A 18 1.12 -8.19 7.37
CA ILE A 18 0.80 -7.76 8.73
C ILE A 18 1.70 -8.53 9.69
N SER A 19 2.42 -7.81 10.52
CA SER A 19 3.19 -8.41 11.62
C SER A 19 2.44 -8.23 12.92
N PHE A 20 2.37 -9.29 13.72
CA PHE A 20 1.65 -9.34 14.99
C PHE A 20 2.60 -9.34 16.18
N VAL A 21 2.41 -8.42 17.12
CA VAL A 21 3.24 -8.28 18.30
C VAL A 21 2.38 -8.43 19.55
N ALA A 22 2.51 -9.57 20.24
CA ALA A 22 1.81 -9.77 21.51
C ALA A 22 2.31 -8.81 22.60
N SER A 23 1.43 -8.36 23.50
CA SER A 23 1.75 -7.38 24.56
C SER A 23 2.80 -7.84 25.56
N ASN A 24 3.07 -9.15 25.62
CA ASN A 24 4.03 -9.79 26.53
C ASN A 24 5.35 -10.20 25.85
N LYS A 25 5.50 -9.96 24.54
CA LYS A 25 6.77 -10.22 23.83
C LYS A 25 7.74 -9.07 24.05
N LYS A 26 9.02 -9.41 24.22
CA LYS A 26 10.10 -8.43 24.26
C LYS A 26 10.35 -7.90 22.83
N LEU A 27 10.70 -6.61 22.70
CA LEU A 27 10.91 -5.96 21.40
C LEU A 27 12.06 -6.57 20.58
N ASP A 28 13.00 -7.27 21.21
CA ASP A 28 14.09 -8.00 20.55
C ASP A 28 13.63 -9.29 19.84
N GLN A 29 12.34 -9.65 19.94
CA GLN A 29 11.72 -10.78 19.24
C GLN A 29 10.76 -10.35 18.13
N LEU A 30 10.80 -9.07 17.73
CA LEU A 30 10.03 -8.55 16.62
C LEU A 30 10.54 -9.11 15.29
N ASP A 31 9.63 -9.26 14.33
CA ASP A 31 9.98 -9.58 12.96
C ASP A 31 10.91 -8.46 12.41
N PRO A 32 12.14 -8.80 11.96
CA PRO A 32 13.10 -7.81 11.49
C PRO A 32 12.63 -7.09 10.21
N SER A 33 11.64 -7.63 9.48
CA SER A 33 11.06 -6.98 8.30
C SER A 33 10.49 -5.60 8.61
N PHE A 34 9.98 -5.38 9.83
CA PHE A 34 9.54 -4.05 10.26
C PHE A 34 10.71 -3.06 10.24
N MET A 35 11.82 -3.43 10.88
CA MET A 35 13.01 -2.59 10.95
C MET A 35 13.59 -2.32 9.55
N TYR A 36 13.65 -3.35 8.69
CA TYR A 36 14.11 -3.18 7.31
C TYR A 36 13.22 -2.24 6.50
N THR A 37 11.89 -2.34 6.67
CA THR A 37 10.94 -1.44 6.01
C THR A 37 11.11 0.00 6.49
N GLN A 38 11.33 0.21 7.79
CA GLN A 38 11.60 1.55 8.33
C GLN A 38 12.90 2.14 7.78
N ILE A 39 13.99 1.38 7.77
CA ILE A 39 15.29 1.82 7.22
C ILE A 39 15.15 2.14 5.74
N LEU A 40 14.49 1.27 4.95
CA LEU A 40 14.26 1.50 3.53
C LEU A 40 13.46 2.79 3.29
N LYS A 41 12.38 3.01 4.05
CA LYS A 41 11.60 4.25 4.01
C LYS A 41 12.50 5.46 4.30
N GLU A 42 13.31 5.42 5.34
CA GLU A 42 14.22 6.54 5.69
C GLU A 42 15.21 6.83 4.56
N ILE A 43 15.83 5.80 3.99
CA ILE A 43 16.73 5.94 2.83
C ILE A 43 16.01 6.62 1.68
N LEU A 44 14.84 6.09 1.27
CA LEU A 44 14.08 6.65 0.15
C LEU A 44 13.68 8.12 0.40
N LEU A 45 13.40 8.51 1.64
CA LEU A 45 13.03 9.89 1.97
C LEU A 45 14.21 10.89 1.89
N THR A 46 15.44 10.40 2.00
CA THR A 46 16.68 11.21 1.89
C THR A 46 17.16 11.39 0.45
N ILE A 47 16.72 10.55 -0.48
CA ILE A 47 17.11 10.64 -1.89
C ILE A 47 16.43 11.84 -2.55
N ASP A 48 17.19 12.60 -3.33
CA ASP A 48 16.67 13.66 -4.18
C ASP A 48 16.29 13.08 -5.55
N PHE A 49 14.99 12.81 -5.73
CA PHE A 49 14.49 12.20 -6.95
C PHE A 49 14.24 13.24 -8.05
N GLU A 50 15.11 13.19 -9.07
CA GLU A 50 14.97 13.96 -10.31
C GLU A 50 14.06 13.27 -11.36
N ASP A 51 13.67 14.02 -12.39
CA ASP A 51 12.83 13.51 -13.49
C ASP A 51 13.43 12.31 -14.26
N LYS A 52 14.75 12.11 -14.20
CA LYS A 52 15.40 10.92 -14.78
C LYS A 52 14.88 9.63 -14.14
N HIS A 53 14.66 9.61 -12.83
CA HIS A 53 14.16 8.42 -12.12
C HIS A 53 12.73 8.10 -12.52
N ILE A 54 11.91 9.12 -12.78
CA ILE A 54 10.56 8.95 -13.32
C ILE A 54 10.63 8.32 -14.71
N LYS A 55 11.50 8.82 -15.58
CA LYS A 55 11.67 8.28 -16.95
C LYS A 55 12.19 6.84 -16.95
N GLU A 56 13.10 6.50 -16.04
CA GLU A 56 13.59 5.13 -15.85
C GLU A 56 12.45 4.20 -15.42
N PHE A 57 11.61 4.64 -14.47
CA PHE A 57 10.42 3.88 -14.07
C PHE A 57 9.41 3.73 -15.23
N ILE A 58 9.15 4.78 -15.99
CA ILE A 58 8.25 4.73 -17.16
C ILE A 58 8.77 3.73 -18.20
N THR A 59 10.07 3.74 -18.48
CA THR A 59 10.71 2.79 -19.40
C THR A 59 10.50 1.35 -18.92
N TYR A 60 10.78 1.10 -17.64
CA TYR A 60 10.55 -0.18 -17.00
C TYR A 60 9.08 -0.64 -17.12
N CYS A 61 8.11 0.25 -16.85
CA CYS A 61 6.70 -0.09 -16.97
C CYS A 61 6.32 -0.42 -18.41
N ARG A 62 6.82 0.32 -19.41
CA ARG A 62 6.55 0.01 -20.82
C ARG A 62 7.01 -1.40 -21.20
N GLU A 63 8.19 -1.80 -20.73
CA GLU A 63 8.72 -3.16 -20.93
C GLU A 63 7.90 -4.22 -20.20
N ALA A 64 7.51 -3.96 -18.94
CA ALA A 64 6.72 -4.89 -18.13
C ALA A 64 5.27 -5.09 -18.67
N PHE A 65 4.73 -4.09 -19.38
CA PHE A 65 3.34 -4.08 -19.86
C PHE A 65 3.21 -4.08 -21.39
N LEU A 66 4.22 -4.52 -22.15
CA LEU A 66 4.24 -4.48 -23.62
C LEU A 66 2.98 -5.04 -24.30
N GLU A 67 2.35 -6.07 -23.74
CA GLU A 67 1.15 -6.71 -24.30
C GLU A 67 -0.18 -6.17 -23.74
N ASN A 68 -0.13 -5.07 -23.00
CA ASN A 68 -1.28 -4.54 -22.26
C ASN A 68 -1.58 -3.09 -22.68
N GLU A 69 -2.33 -2.95 -23.78
CA GLU A 69 -2.69 -1.64 -24.35
C GLU A 69 -3.34 -0.69 -23.33
N TYR A 70 -4.16 -1.23 -22.41
CA TYR A 70 -4.78 -0.44 -21.35
C TYR A 70 -3.74 0.18 -20.42
N ASP A 71 -2.77 -0.61 -19.94
CA ASP A 71 -1.73 -0.10 -19.04
C ASP A 71 -0.71 0.77 -19.78
N LEU A 72 -0.41 0.48 -21.05
CA LEU A 72 0.42 1.35 -21.89
C LEU A 72 -0.18 2.75 -22.01
N HIS A 73 -1.49 2.87 -22.26
CA HIS A 73 -2.16 4.17 -22.29
C HIS A 73 -2.10 4.90 -20.94
N ASN A 74 -2.15 4.18 -19.83
CA ASN A 74 -2.03 4.77 -18.49
C ASN A 74 -0.60 5.21 -18.18
N ILE A 75 0.40 4.49 -18.69
CA ILE A 75 1.81 4.88 -18.62
C ILE A 75 2.04 6.18 -19.39
N ASP A 76 1.43 6.35 -20.58
CA ASP A 76 1.52 7.60 -21.34
C ASP A 76 0.92 8.78 -20.56
N LYS A 77 -0.20 8.56 -19.85
CA LYS A 77 -0.78 9.57 -18.96
C LYS A 77 0.15 9.90 -17.81
N LEU A 78 0.77 8.89 -17.20
CA LEU A 78 1.71 9.11 -16.13
C LEU A 78 2.89 9.97 -16.61
N GLU A 79 3.50 9.61 -17.74
CA GLU A 79 4.62 10.35 -18.33
C GLU A 79 4.24 11.82 -18.64
N GLY A 80 3.07 12.05 -19.25
CA GLY A 80 2.65 13.38 -19.67
C GLY A 80 2.10 14.28 -18.56
N TYR A 81 1.53 13.70 -17.50
CA TYR A 81 0.74 14.44 -16.51
C TYR A 81 1.13 14.19 -15.05
N TYR A 82 2.23 13.46 -14.77
CA TYR A 82 2.61 13.13 -13.39
C TYR A 82 2.60 14.35 -12.47
N ARG A 83 3.23 15.46 -12.90
CA ARG A 83 3.33 16.71 -12.12
C ARG A 83 2.06 17.55 -12.11
N ASN A 84 1.07 17.23 -12.94
CA ASN A 84 -0.20 17.97 -13.02
C ASN A 84 -1.18 17.57 -11.91
N HIS A 85 -0.95 16.42 -11.26
CA HIS A 85 -1.77 15.92 -10.17
C HIS A 85 -0.92 15.66 -8.92
N THR A 86 -1.58 15.64 -7.76
CA THR A 86 -0.92 15.32 -6.50
C THR A 86 -0.60 13.82 -6.41
N PRO A 87 0.46 13.41 -5.70
CA PRO A 87 0.77 12.00 -5.46
C PRO A 87 -0.39 11.17 -4.88
N ILE A 88 -1.16 11.74 -3.93
CA ILE A 88 -2.37 11.06 -3.41
C ILE A 88 -3.41 10.80 -4.50
N TRP A 89 -3.55 11.72 -5.46
CA TRP A 89 -4.45 11.53 -6.59
C TRP A 89 -3.99 10.34 -7.42
N TRP A 90 -2.72 10.26 -7.79
CA TRP A 90 -2.17 9.10 -8.52
C TRP A 90 -2.31 7.78 -7.75
N TYR A 91 -2.15 7.82 -6.42
CA TYR A 91 -2.29 6.64 -5.56
C TYR A 91 -3.74 6.16 -5.44
N THR A 92 -4.72 7.06 -5.51
CA THR A 92 -6.15 6.73 -5.39
C THR A 92 -6.83 6.57 -6.75
N TYR A 93 -6.17 6.98 -7.82
CA TYR A 93 -6.68 6.84 -9.18
C TYR A 93 -6.58 5.38 -9.64
N GLN A 94 -7.61 4.90 -10.32
CA GLN A 94 -7.82 3.47 -10.61
C GLN A 94 -6.92 2.96 -11.76
N TYR A 95 -5.60 2.89 -11.54
CA TYR A 95 -4.60 2.34 -12.47
C TYR A 95 -3.53 1.49 -11.77
N PHE A 96 -2.52 1.05 -12.53
CA PHE A 96 -1.47 0.13 -12.10
C PHE A 96 -0.60 0.63 -10.93
N LEU A 97 -0.46 1.95 -10.69
CA LEU A 97 0.45 2.48 -9.67
C LEU A 97 0.09 2.02 -8.25
N TYR A 98 -1.19 2.10 -7.88
CA TYR A 98 -1.67 1.63 -6.58
C TYR A 98 -1.37 0.16 -6.39
N SER A 99 -1.76 -0.65 -7.37
CA SER A 99 -1.63 -2.10 -7.37
C SER A 99 -0.16 -2.53 -7.30
N MET A 100 0.67 -1.99 -8.18
CA MET A 100 2.11 -2.26 -8.26
C MET A 100 2.82 -1.88 -6.96
N LEU A 101 2.56 -0.67 -6.44
CA LEU A 101 3.20 -0.21 -5.20
C LEU A 101 2.84 -1.09 -4.01
N ASN A 102 1.54 -1.34 -3.79
CA ASN A 102 1.10 -2.12 -2.63
C ASN A 102 1.52 -3.59 -2.74
N GLN A 103 1.60 -4.15 -3.95
CA GLN A 103 2.16 -5.48 -4.17
C GLN A 103 3.65 -5.52 -3.85
N ALA A 104 4.43 -4.55 -4.35
CA ALA A 104 5.87 -4.49 -4.13
C ALA A 104 6.20 -4.37 -2.63
N LEU A 105 5.52 -3.48 -1.92
CA LEU A 105 5.67 -3.32 -0.46
C LEU A 105 5.26 -4.59 0.30
N ARG A 106 4.21 -5.28 -0.16
CA ARG A 106 3.73 -6.51 0.47
C ARG A 106 4.74 -7.66 0.38
N ILE A 107 5.33 -7.87 -0.78
CA ILE A 107 6.28 -8.97 -1.01
C ILE A 107 7.73 -8.55 -0.77
N MET A 108 7.95 -7.31 -0.33
CA MET A 108 9.26 -6.68 -0.18
C MET A 108 10.12 -6.79 -1.45
N ASP A 109 9.52 -6.50 -2.61
CA ASP A 109 10.24 -6.44 -3.89
C ASP A 109 11.09 -5.16 -3.96
N VAL A 110 12.35 -5.29 -3.51
CA VAL A 110 13.27 -4.16 -3.36
C VAL A 110 13.56 -3.48 -4.71
N ASP A 111 13.62 -4.22 -5.83
CA ASP A 111 13.89 -3.63 -7.14
C ASP A 111 12.73 -2.69 -7.54
N ILE A 112 11.48 -3.15 -7.41
CA ILE A 112 10.31 -2.32 -7.70
C ILE A 112 10.19 -1.15 -6.71
N ILE A 113 10.43 -1.39 -5.41
CA ILE A 113 10.37 -0.33 -4.39
C ILE A 113 11.38 0.79 -4.70
N ILE A 114 12.61 0.45 -5.11
CA ILE A 114 13.63 1.43 -5.47
C ILE A 114 13.20 2.21 -6.73
N ARG A 115 12.71 1.53 -7.77
CA ARG A 115 12.22 2.18 -9.00
C ARG A 115 11.04 3.11 -8.73
N MET A 116 10.15 2.72 -7.81
CA MET A 116 9.03 3.54 -7.34
C MET A 116 9.42 4.52 -6.23
N GLY A 117 10.71 4.62 -5.89
CA GLY A 117 11.21 5.43 -4.79
C GLY A 117 10.79 6.90 -4.88
N PHE A 118 10.80 7.46 -6.09
CA PHE A 118 10.31 8.82 -6.34
C PHE A 118 8.85 8.98 -5.93
N PHE A 119 8.01 8.01 -6.29
CA PHE A 119 6.58 8.04 -6.02
C PHE A 119 6.29 7.81 -4.54
N ILE A 120 7.03 6.90 -3.89
CA ILE A 120 6.93 6.67 -2.44
C ILE A 120 7.30 7.92 -1.65
N ASN A 121 8.39 8.59 -2.05
CA ASN A 121 8.84 9.84 -1.45
C ASN A 121 7.80 10.95 -1.62
N ASP A 122 7.35 11.17 -2.87
CA ASP A 122 6.34 12.17 -3.20
C ASP A 122 5.01 11.90 -2.47
N LEU A 123 4.54 10.65 -2.44
CA LEU A 123 3.32 10.23 -1.74
C LEU A 123 3.42 10.43 -0.23
N HIS A 124 4.53 10.03 0.38
CA HIS A 124 4.75 10.21 1.81
C HIS A 124 4.72 11.70 2.19
N ARG A 125 5.44 12.55 1.44
CA ARG A 125 5.48 14.00 1.69
C ARG A 125 4.11 14.65 1.48
N ASP A 126 3.35 14.20 0.48
CA ASP A 126 2.01 14.71 0.23
C ASP A 126 1.03 14.34 1.35
N ILE A 127 1.09 13.11 1.87
CA ILE A 127 0.32 12.68 3.04
C ILE A 127 0.70 13.50 4.27
N GLN A 128 1.99 13.70 4.54
CA GLN A 128 2.44 14.54 5.66
C GLN A 128 1.91 15.98 5.53
N ARG A 129 1.96 16.55 4.33
CA ARG A 129 1.45 17.90 4.04
C ARG A 129 -0.06 18.01 4.30
N VAL A 130 -0.84 17.04 3.83
CA VAL A 130 -2.30 17.02 4.05
C VAL A 130 -2.62 16.79 5.53
N HIS A 131 -1.91 15.88 6.19
CA HIS A 131 -2.03 15.64 7.63
C HIS A 131 -1.76 16.93 8.41
N SER A 132 -0.65 17.62 8.17
CA SER A 132 -0.36 18.90 8.82
C SER A 132 -1.49 19.89 8.62
N LYS A 133 -2.04 20.06 7.41
CA LYS A 133 -3.18 20.96 7.17
C LYS A 133 -4.46 20.56 7.90
N GLN A 134 -4.68 19.26 8.07
CA GLN A 134 -5.88 18.74 8.74
C GLN A 134 -5.81 18.94 10.27
N PHE A 135 -4.61 18.96 10.84
CA PHE A 135 -4.39 19.00 12.29
C PHE A 135 -3.64 20.25 12.80
N ASP A 136 -3.36 21.23 11.95
CA ASP A 136 -2.81 22.52 12.36
C ASP A 136 -3.91 23.39 13.00
N GLY A 137 -3.75 23.78 14.27
CA GLY A 137 -4.71 24.58 15.06
C GLY A 137 -5.38 23.85 16.25
N GLU A 138 -6.48 24.41 16.78
CA GLU A 138 -7.23 23.91 17.96
C GLU A 138 -7.91 22.52 17.77
N GLN A 139 -7.64 21.82 16.66
CA GLN A 139 -8.26 20.53 16.30
C GLN A 139 -7.30 19.34 16.42
N SER A 140 -6.11 19.50 17.01
CA SER A 140 -5.09 18.45 17.16
C SER A 140 -5.60 17.19 17.87
N ASP A 141 -6.64 17.31 18.71
CA ASP A 141 -7.10 16.22 19.59
C ASP A 141 -8.34 15.47 19.04
N LYS A 142 -8.75 15.72 17.80
CA LYS A 142 -9.92 15.05 17.22
C LYS A 142 -9.59 13.63 16.79
N THR A 143 -9.98 12.68 17.60
CA THR A 143 -10.06 11.27 17.20
C THR A 143 -11.27 11.09 16.28
N PHE A 144 -11.11 10.25 15.25
CA PHE A 144 -12.19 9.84 14.38
C PHE A 144 -12.06 8.36 14.04
N THR A 145 -13.18 7.72 13.76
CA THR A 145 -13.22 6.31 13.42
C THR A 145 -13.19 6.14 11.91
N VAL A 146 -12.35 5.22 11.45
CA VAL A 146 -12.30 4.76 10.07
C VAL A 146 -12.40 3.23 10.05
N TYR A 147 -12.85 2.71 8.92
CA TYR A 147 -13.09 1.30 8.69
C TYR A 147 -12.25 0.84 7.51
N ARG A 148 -11.68 -0.35 7.60
CA ARG A 148 -11.01 -1.05 6.50
C ARG A 148 -11.51 -2.49 6.51
N GLY A 149 -12.11 -2.90 5.40
CA GLY A 149 -12.41 -4.31 5.17
C GLY A 149 -11.24 -4.93 4.42
N GLN A 150 -10.89 -6.16 4.78
CA GLN A 150 -9.86 -6.91 4.10
C GLN A 150 -10.04 -8.41 4.29
N CYS A 151 -9.27 -9.17 3.52
CA CYS A 151 -9.14 -10.60 3.73
C CYS A 151 -7.82 -10.90 4.46
N LEU A 152 -7.88 -11.87 5.36
CA LEU A 152 -6.72 -12.47 6.02
C LEU A 152 -6.64 -13.96 5.69
N SER A 153 -5.44 -14.51 5.71
CA SER A 153 -5.29 -15.97 5.81
C SER A 153 -5.86 -16.44 7.16
N LYS A 154 -6.26 -17.71 7.24
CA LYS A 154 -6.65 -18.32 8.53
C LYS A 154 -5.53 -18.20 9.55
N GLU A 155 -4.28 -18.37 9.12
CA GLU A 155 -3.11 -18.30 9.97
C GLU A 155 -2.95 -16.91 10.58
N ASP A 156 -3.03 -15.86 9.75
CA ASP A 156 -2.97 -14.46 10.19
C ASP A 156 -4.16 -14.11 11.08
N PHE A 157 -5.36 -14.60 10.75
CA PHE A 157 -6.54 -14.40 11.59
C PHE A 157 -6.37 -15.05 12.97
N ILE A 158 -5.88 -16.29 13.03
CA ILE A 158 -5.60 -16.99 14.28
C ILE A 158 -4.53 -16.22 15.07
N GLU A 159 -3.45 -15.76 14.44
CA GLU A 159 -2.41 -14.98 15.11
C GLU A 159 -2.93 -13.64 15.62
N MET A 160 -3.76 -12.94 14.84
CA MET A 160 -4.47 -11.74 15.27
C MET A 160 -5.32 -11.99 16.52
N THR A 161 -6.04 -13.12 16.59
CA THR A 161 -6.86 -13.44 17.77
C THR A 161 -6.02 -13.77 19.01
N LYS A 162 -4.82 -14.36 18.84
CA LYS A 162 -3.87 -14.65 19.94
C LYS A 162 -3.15 -13.40 20.43
N THR A 163 -2.96 -12.41 19.57
CA THR A 163 -2.24 -11.16 19.86
C THR A 163 -3.15 -10.01 20.31
N LYS A 164 -4.38 -10.32 20.78
CA LYS A 164 -5.29 -9.32 21.36
C LYS A 164 -4.62 -8.52 22.49
N GLY A 165 -4.79 -7.21 22.45
CA GLY A 165 -4.12 -6.26 23.34
C GLY A 165 -2.67 -5.92 22.91
N GLY A 166 -2.18 -6.55 21.85
CA GLY A 166 -0.88 -6.31 21.24
C GLY A 166 -0.92 -5.23 20.15
N LEU A 167 0.11 -5.20 19.30
CA LEU A 167 0.27 -4.27 18.19
C LEU A 167 0.21 -4.99 16.84
N LEU A 168 -0.27 -4.25 15.83
CA LEU A 168 -0.22 -4.63 14.42
C LEU A 168 0.72 -3.67 13.70
N SER A 169 1.55 -4.22 12.81
CA SER A 169 2.39 -3.42 11.90
C SER A 169 2.01 -3.71 10.46
N PHE A 170 2.05 -2.66 9.63
CA PHE A 170 1.81 -2.72 8.20
C PHE A 170 2.99 -2.12 7.46
N ASN A 171 3.45 -2.79 6.39
CA ASN A 171 4.55 -2.30 5.56
C ASN A 171 4.07 -1.44 4.37
N ASN A 172 2.76 -1.17 4.30
CA ASN A 172 2.11 -0.52 3.16
C ASN A 172 1.36 0.75 3.62
N PHE A 173 1.02 1.61 2.66
CA PHE A 173 0.09 2.72 2.91
C PHE A 173 -1.32 2.18 3.16
N LEU A 174 -1.98 2.66 4.21
CA LEU A 174 -3.34 2.23 4.57
C LEU A 174 -4.38 3.13 3.91
N SER A 175 -5.30 2.51 3.16
CA SER A 175 -6.51 3.14 2.65
C SER A 175 -7.71 2.75 3.51
N THR A 176 -8.50 3.71 3.96
CA THR A 176 -9.61 3.49 4.88
C THR A 176 -10.80 4.37 4.50
N SER A 177 -11.99 4.03 4.98
CA SER A 177 -13.22 4.79 4.74
C SER A 177 -13.88 5.17 6.06
N ILE A 178 -14.48 6.36 6.12
CA ILE A 178 -15.36 6.76 7.24
C ILE A 178 -16.70 6.02 7.15
N ASN A 179 -17.13 5.65 5.94
CA ASN A 179 -18.34 4.86 5.74
C ASN A 179 -18.02 3.36 5.86
N ARG A 180 -18.59 2.72 6.88
CA ARG A 180 -18.46 1.29 7.14
C ARG A 180 -18.93 0.41 5.99
N ASP A 181 -20.02 0.78 5.32
CA ASP A 181 -20.59 -0.03 4.23
C ASP A 181 -19.65 -0.10 3.03
N VAL A 182 -18.94 1.01 2.74
CA VAL A 182 -17.90 1.05 1.72
C VAL A 182 -16.77 0.09 2.08
N SER A 183 -16.36 0.03 3.35
CA SER A 183 -15.31 -0.89 3.80
C SER A 183 -15.73 -2.35 3.70
N LEU A 184 -16.99 -2.67 3.98
CA LEU A 184 -17.52 -4.03 3.88
C LEU A 184 -17.49 -4.56 2.44
N CYS A 185 -17.55 -3.70 1.43
CA CYS A 185 -17.37 -4.11 0.03
C CYS A 185 -15.99 -4.73 -0.27
N PHE A 186 -15.00 -4.51 0.59
CA PHE A 186 -13.65 -5.08 0.46
C PHE A 186 -13.45 -6.35 1.30
N THR A 187 -14.48 -6.83 2.00
CA THR A 187 -14.44 -8.12 2.68
C THR A 187 -14.89 -9.22 1.72
N PRO A 188 -14.13 -10.32 1.58
CA PRO A 188 -14.58 -11.44 0.76
C PRO A 188 -15.90 -12.00 1.28
N GLN A 189 -16.77 -12.39 0.36
CA GLN A 189 -17.84 -13.31 0.73
C GLN A 189 -17.19 -14.63 1.12
N ALA A 190 -17.52 -15.15 2.30
CA ALA A 190 -16.94 -16.35 2.92
C ALA A 190 -16.98 -17.63 2.04
N ALA A 191 -17.66 -17.59 0.89
CA ALA A 191 -17.83 -18.71 -0.02
C ALA A 191 -16.65 -18.96 -0.99
N THR A 192 -15.72 -18.01 -1.14
CA THR A 192 -14.78 -18.02 -2.30
C THR A 192 -13.48 -18.79 -2.06
N ASN A 193 -12.99 -18.85 -0.81
CA ASN A 193 -11.79 -19.63 -0.45
C ASN A 193 -11.90 -20.05 1.03
N PRO A 194 -11.91 -21.36 1.33
CA PRO A 194 -12.06 -21.82 2.71
C PRO A 194 -10.91 -21.40 3.61
N ASP A 195 -9.72 -21.07 3.10
CA ASP A 195 -8.53 -20.71 3.88
C ASP A 195 -8.35 -19.21 4.12
N GLN A 196 -9.41 -18.46 3.83
CA GLN A 196 -9.45 -17.01 3.96
C GLN A 196 -10.60 -16.57 4.86
N VAL A 197 -10.38 -15.48 5.59
CA VAL A 197 -11.35 -14.89 6.51
C VAL A 197 -11.47 -13.39 6.21
N GLY A 198 -12.68 -12.93 5.93
CA GLY A 198 -12.97 -11.49 5.80
C GLY A 198 -13.10 -10.83 7.17
N VAL A 199 -12.41 -9.70 7.36
CA VAL A 199 -12.38 -8.91 8.60
C VAL A 199 -12.65 -7.44 8.36
#